data_AF-A0A9N9HJP0-F1
#
_entry.id   AF-A0A9N9HJP0-F1
#
_cell.length_a   1.000
_cell.length_b   1.000
_cell.length_c   1.000
_cell.angle_alpha   90.00
_cell.angle_beta   90.00
_cell.angle_gamma   90.00
#
_symmetry.space_group_name_H-M   'P 1'
#
loop_
_entity.id
_entity.type
_entity.pdbx_description
1 polymer ?
#
loop_
_entity_poly.entity_id
_entity_poly.type
_entity_poly.pdbx_seq_one_letter_code
_entity_poly.pdbx_strand_id
1 'polypeptide(L)'
;MYTNFPTTPQPSPGIVNSFVNDVSWPKTNDNDLVKSSTPQQNQNHLELFKRHYDNKSDSDTDSERSSNGSTSPSPIDSTSHNTITNNHTTDDTTKAAPSMSSPSSPLKKHATIVNKGEFESERHFYPRVLNATIHPLVASFLQLGNERIIARYTHLNPQIKVQKLVECLSYQPKHFRWAGSDLFNVTTASGQRQMIIVETNSCPSGQKSMPLLSETEEFGGYRVVLESAFQETLEKADPSLGDLAVICDKNYMEASGYAAVLAEISREKVWYVEYHINDDDPPVKWVDRVLYIRDANGEWHSIRACFRYVTQKPWSRIPLNTRTLVMNQIISCLAGGRNKMLAARAYEFYNAELSDSGLAVRMPETINNVTKSEIPLWLHSMGGHAVLKEPYSNAGQGVYTITTPQELQHFLDQDHHYDKFIVQSLVGNASWSSMTRAGRFYHVGTIPNRRNHTYVTDLRMMVTANKDGFRPVCLYSRRARKPLLGNLQDDPSRTSWEMLGTNLSVKGPDGRWSSEPERLLLMDRKDFNQLGLGVDDLIDAYVQTCLSVIAIDKMCMRLMPEE
;
A
#
# COMPACT_ATOMS: atom_id res chain seq x y z
N MET A 1 2.92 -28.32 -62.32
CA MET A 1 3.79 -29.22 -61.51
C MET A 1 4.10 -28.45 -60.23
N TYR A 2 3.23 -28.38 -59.22
CA TYR A 2 2.86 -29.39 -58.22
C TYR A 2 4.04 -30.22 -57.69
N THR A 3 4.56 -29.81 -56.52
CA THR A 3 5.19 -30.62 -55.46
C THR A 3 5.16 -29.79 -54.18
N ASN A 4 4.13 -29.88 -53.33
CA ASN A 4 3.96 -30.79 -52.18
C ASN A 4 5.08 -30.73 -51.14
N PHE A 5 4.84 -29.99 -50.05
CA PHE A 5 5.36 -30.28 -48.70
C PHE A 5 4.23 -30.09 -47.67
N PRO A 6 4.25 -30.86 -46.57
CA PRO A 6 3.05 -31.28 -45.84
C PRO A 6 2.50 -30.21 -44.89
N THR A 7 1.18 -30.16 -44.81
CA THR A 7 0.40 -29.43 -43.82
C THR A 7 0.66 -29.99 -42.42
N THR A 8 1.11 -29.12 -41.52
CA THR A 8 1.12 -29.38 -40.08
C THR A 8 -0.31 -29.54 -39.55
N PRO A 9 -0.60 -30.52 -38.70
CA PRO A 9 -1.94 -30.72 -38.18
C PRO A 9 -2.29 -29.60 -37.18
N GLN A 10 -3.48 -29.01 -37.37
CA GLN A 10 -4.16 -28.17 -36.39
C GLN A 10 -4.31 -28.95 -35.07
N PRO A 11 -3.99 -28.36 -33.90
CA PRO A 11 -4.23 -29.04 -32.63
C PRO A 11 -5.75 -29.12 -32.38
N SER A 12 -6.23 -30.35 -32.23
CA SER A 12 -7.59 -30.68 -31.81
C SER A 12 -7.94 -29.99 -30.47
N PRO A 13 -9.16 -29.44 -30.31
CA PRO A 13 -9.60 -28.79 -29.08
C PRO A 13 -9.90 -29.86 -28.04
N GLY A 14 -8.89 -30.26 -27.27
CA GLY A 14 -9.05 -31.42 -26.40
C GLY A 14 -7.93 -31.69 -25.42
N ILE A 15 -7.18 -30.68 -24.96
CA ILE A 15 -6.29 -30.78 -23.77
C ILE A 15 -6.23 -29.40 -23.08
N VAL A 16 -7.36 -28.93 -22.53
CA VAL A 16 -7.41 -27.80 -21.57
C VAL A 16 -8.43 -28.10 -20.47
N ASN A 17 -8.55 -29.37 -20.06
CA ASN A 17 -9.44 -29.79 -18.98
C ASN A 17 -8.77 -30.88 -18.13
N SER A 18 -7.75 -30.48 -17.36
CA SER A 18 -7.25 -31.30 -16.26
C SER A 18 -6.46 -30.48 -15.23
N PHE A 19 -7.00 -29.36 -14.74
CA PHE A 19 -6.47 -28.67 -13.53
C PHE A 19 -7.56 -27.84 -12.81
N VAL A 20 -8.80 -28.32 -12.83
CA VAL A 20 -9.91 -27.78 -12.03
C VAL A 20 -10.69 -28.96 -11.49
N ASN A 21 -10.22 -29.62 -10.43
CA ASN A 21 -11.01 -30.63 -9.70
C ASN A 21 -10.44 -31.05 -8.33
N ASP A 22 -9.79 -30.15 -7.57
CA ASP A 22 -9.43 -30.43 -6.16
C ASP A 22 -9.94 -29.37 -5.19
N VAL A 23 -11.22 -29.02 -5.33
CA VAL A 23 -12.03 -28.49 -4.23
C VAL A 23 -13.36 -29.22 -4.27
N SER A 24 -13.63 -30.05 -3.26
CA SER A 24 -14.90 -30.72 -3.10
C SER A 24 -16.00 -29.70 -2.82
N TRP A 25 -16.74 -29.30 -3.86
CA TRP A 25 -17.99 -28.54 -3.75
C TRP A 25 -19.18 -29.51 -3.66
N PRO A 26 -20.26 -29.17 -2.92
CA PRO A 26 -21.46 -29.99 -2.89
C PRO A 26 -22.03 -30.15 -4.30
N LYS A 27 -22.23 -31.39 -4.75
CA LYS A 27 -22.76 -31.68 -6.08
C LYS A 27 -24.18 -31.14 -6.24
N THR A 28 -24.36 -30.20 -7.16
CA THR A 28 -25.66 -29.91 -7.79
C THR A 28 -25.48 -30.04 -9.29
N ASN A 29 -26.35 -30.84 -9.92
CA ASN A 29 -26.23 -31.32 -11.30
C ASN A 29 -25.99 -30.22 -12.34
N ASP A 30 -25.01 -30.46 -13.21
CA ASP A 30 -24.70 -29.69 -14.41
C ASP A 30 -25.84 -29.80 -15.42
N ASN A 31 -26.79 -28.86 -15.41
CA ASN A 31 -27.59 -28.49 -16.59
C ASN A 31 -28.31 -27.13 -16.49
N ASP A 32 -28.05 -26.30 -15.47
CA ASP A 32 -28.70 -24.98 -15.30
C ASP A 32 -27.72 -23.77 -15.34
N LEU A 33 -26.48 -23.94 -15.80
CA LEU A 33 -25.44 -22.88 -15.83
C LEU A 33 -25.62 -21.79 -16.91
N VAL A 34 -26.84 -21.58 -17.38
CA VAL A 34 -27.22 -20.38 -18.16
C VAL A 34 -28.56 -19.86 -17.60
N LYS A 35 -28.56 -19.37 -16.35
CA LYS A 35 -29.54 -18.40 -15.82
C LYS A 35 -29.12 -17.90 -14.43
N SER A 36 -28.87 -16.59 -14.36
CA SER A 36 -29.00 -15.71 -13.18
C SER A 36 -28.60 -16.29 -11.81
N SER A 37 -27.37 -16.02 -11.38
CA SER A 37 -27.03 -16.06 -9.94
C SER A 37 -27.72 -14.90 -9.22
N THR A 38 -28.67 -15.21 -8.33
CA THR A 38 -29.46 -14.20 -7.59
C THR A 38 -28.61 -13.46 -6.53
N PRO A 39 -28.93 -12.19 -6.20
CA PRO A 39 -28.23 -11.39 -5.18
C PRO A 39 -28.04 -12.08 -3.81
N GLN A 40 -28.98 -12.97 -3.45
CA GLN A 40 -28.94 -13.75 -2.21
C GLN A 40 -27.73 -14.69 -2.09
N GLN A 41 -27.25 -15.26 -3.22
CA GLN A 41 -26.10 -16.17 -3.21
C GLN A 41 -24.79 -15.42 -2.99
N ASN A 42 -24.64 -14.22 -3.56
CA ASN A 42 -23.46 -13.37 -3.34
C ASN A 42 -23.39 -12.84 -1.90
N GLN A 43 -24.55 -12.55 -1.29
CA GLN A 43 -24.63 -12.16 0.12
C GLN A 43 -24.25 -13.31 1.06
N ASN A 44 -24.65 -14.55 0.75
CA ASN A 44 -24.23 -15.74 1.48
C ASN A 44 -22.73 -15.99 1.39
N HIS A 45 -22.09 -15.74 0.24
CA HIS A 45 -20.62 -15.86 0.12
C HIS A 45 -19.89 -14.79 0.95
N LEU A 46 -20.42 -13.57 1.01
CA LEU A 46 -19.87 -12.48 1.81
C LEU A 46 -20.08 -12.69 3.33
N GLU A 47 -21.21 -13.27 3.72
CA GLU A 47 -21.49 -13.69 5.10
C GLU A 47 -20.72 -14.95 5.52
N LEU A 48 -20.48 -15.90 4.62
CA LEU A 48 -19.57 -17.03 4.84
C LEU A 48 -18.13 -16.54 5.02
N PHE A 49 -17.72 -15.53 4.24
CA PHE A 49 -16.43 -14.88 4.41
C PHE A 49 -16.31 -14.16 5.76
N LYS A 50 -17.39 -13.51 6.23
CA LYS A 50 -17.45 -12.93 7.59
C LYS A 50 -17.48 -13.98 8.70
N ARG A 51 -18.25 -15.07 8.56
CA ARG A 51 -18.29 -16.15 9.56
C ARG A 51 -16.98 -16.90 9.70
N HIS A 52 -16.25 -17.10 8.60
CA HIS A 52 -14.90 -17.65 8.67
C HIS A 52 -13.92 -16.71 9.40
N TYR A 53 -14.21 -15.41 9.39
CA TYR A 53 -13.44 -14.37 10.06
C TYR A 53 -13.77 -14.26 11.56
N ASP A 54 -15.04 -14.38 11.94
CA ASP A 54 -15.50 -14.25 13.34
C ASP A 54 -15.25 -15.54 14.16
N ASN A 55 -15.35 -16.73 13.57
CA ASN A 55 -15.21 -18.00 14.30
C ASN A 55 -13.79 -18.37 14.76
N LYS A 56 -12.79 -17.50 14.57
CA LYS A 56 -11.42 -17.69 15.11
C LYS A 56 -11.08 -16.73 16.27
N SER A 57 -12.00 -15.87 16.70
CA SER A 57 -11.80 -15.02 17.90
C SER A 57 -12.23 -15.68 19.22
N ASP A 58 -12.99 -16.76 19.17
CA ASP A 58 -13.74 -17.27 20.34
C ASP A 58 -13.16 -18.54 20.99
N SER A 59 -11.93 -18.96 20.65
CA SER A 59 -11.34 -20.17 21.24
C SER A 59 -10.38 -19.97 22.41
N ASP A 60 -10.13 -18.74 22.87
CA ASP A 60 -9.24 -18.49 24.01
C ASP A 60 -10.02 -17.94 25.21
N THR A 61 -10.84 -18.80 25.83
CA THR A 61 -11.23 -18.65 27.24
C THR A 61 -11.04 -19.97 27.97
N ASP A 62 -10.26 -19.88 29.06
CA ASP A 62 -10.11 -20.83 30.18
C ASP A 62 -9.40 -22.19 29.98
N SER A 63 -8.18 -22.29 30.52
CA SER A 63 -7.93 -23.22 31.63
C SER A 63 -6.67 -22.85 32.43
N GLU A 64 -6.87 -22.10 33.51
CA GLU A 64 -5.93 -22.07 34.63
C GLU A 64 -5.87 -23.46 35.29
N ARG A 65 -4.67 -24.03 35.42
CA ARG A 65 -4.37 -25.03 36.46
C ARG A 65 -3.00 -24.77 37.07
N SER A 66 -3.07 -24.50 38.36
CA SER A 66 -2.01 -24.31 39.35
C SER A 66 -0.99 -25.45 39.43
N SER A 67 0.28 -25.11 39.66
CA SER A 67 1.12 -25.83 40.63
C SER A 67 2.27 -24.96 41.15
N ASN A 68 2.40 -24.95 42.48
CA ASN A 68 3.30 -24.18 43.33
C ASN A 68 4.79 -24.57 43.23
N GLY A 69 5.65 -23.58 43.46
CA GLY A 69 6.68 -23.60 44.52
C GLY A 69 8.10 -24.07 44.18
N SER A 70 9.08 -23.15 44.25
CA SER A 70 10.15 -23.17 45.29
C SER A 70 11.24 -22.11 45.06
N THR A 71 11.27 -21.13 45.96
CA THR A 71 12.37 -20.38 46.60
C THR A 71 13.86 -20.59 46.20
N SER A 72 14.50 -19.46 45.82
CA SER A 72 15.71 -18.82 46.41
C SER A 72 17.11 -19.47 46.27
N PRO A 73 18.24 -18.74 46.51
CA PRO A 73 18.54 -17.29 46.37
C PRO A 73 19.90 -16.97 45.68
N SER A 74 20.09 -15.69 45.35
CA SER A 74 21.38 -15.04 44.99
C SER A 74 22.35 -14.94 46.18
N PRO A 75 23.63 -14.63 45.92
CA PRO A 75 24.40 -13.77 46.80
C PRO A 75 25.03 -12.55 46.10
N ILE A 76 25.24 -11.53 46.94
CA ILE A 76 25.85 -10.21 46.75
C ILE A 76 27.34 -10.30 47.11
N ASP A 77 28.21 -9.61 46.37
CA ASP A 77 29.41 -8.87 46.84
C ASP A 77 30.11 -8.29 45.60
N SER A 78 30.42 -6.99 45.40
CA SER A 78 31.02 -5.90 46.17
C SER A 78 32.43 -5.53 45.63
N THR A 79 32.73 -4.24 45.64
CA THR A 79 34.04 -3.55 45.51
C THR A 79 34.63 -3.20 44.12
N SER A 80 34.38 -1.93 43.76
CA SER A 80 35.32 -0.87 43.35
C SER A 80 36.76 -1.20 42.89
N HIS A 81 37.15 -0.65 41.74
CA HIS A 81 38.41 0.09 41.60
C HIS A 81 38.35 1.14 40.46
N ASN A 82 38.69 2.38 40.82
CA ASN A 82 38.97 3.49 39.92
C ASN A 82 40.29 3.27 39.17
N THR A 83 40.35 3.62 37.89
CA THR A 83 41.60 4.14 37.30
C THR A 83 41.27 5.23 36.29
N ILE A 84 41.80 6.41 36.59
CA ILE A 84 41.76 7.64 35.82
C ILE A 84 42.93 7.61 34.83
N THR A 85 42.67 7.82 33.54
CA THR A 85 43.65 8.44 32.64
C THR A 85 42.94 9.39 31.69
N ASN A 86 43.26 10.67 31.86
CA ASN A 86 42.89 11.79 31.00
C ASN A 86 43.43 11.61 29.58
N ASN A 87 42.65 12.00 28.57
CA ASN A 87 43.16 12.82 27.49
C ASN A 87 42.05 13.65 26.83
N HIS A 88 42.47 14.86 26.46
CA HIS A 88 41.71 16.06 26.22
C HIS A 88 40.96 16.11 24.88
N THR A 89 39.71 16.58 24.95
CA THR A 89 39.03 17.56 24.10
C THR A 89 39.09 17.44 22.58
N THR A 90 37.90 17.27 21.99
CA THR A 90 37.24 18.35 21.22
C THR A 90 35.73 18.20 21.36
N ASP A 91 35.10 19.17 21.99
CA ASP A 91 33.66 19.41 22.01
C ASP A 91 33.17 19.72 20.59
N ASP A 92 32.18 18.96 20.11
CA ASP A 92 31.26 19.45 19.08
C ASP A 92 29.85 18.94 19.43
N THR A 93 29.25 19.60 20.42
CA THR A 93 27.88 19.35 20.89
C THR A 93 26.88 19.93 19.89
N THR A 94 26.64 19.22 18.80
CA THR A 94 25.39 19.37 18.06
C THR A 94 24.26 18.78 18.91
N LYS A 95 23.54 19.65 19.63
CA LYS A 95 22.29 19.32 20.30
C LYS A 95 21.31 18.76 19.27
N ALA A 96 21.21 17.43 19.23
CA ALA A 96 20.12 16.74 18.55
C ALA A 96 18.79 17.20 19.16
N ALA A 97 17.87 17.67 18.32
CA ALA A 97 16.51 17.99 18.72
C ALA A 97 15.87 16.74 19.36
N PRO A 98 15.11 16.88 20.46
CA PRO A 98 14.50 15.75 21.13
C PRO A 98 13.52 15.06 20.19
N SER A 99 13.76 13.78 19.95
CA SER A 99 12.87 12.87 19.26
C SER A 99 11.54 12.81 20.02
N MET A 100 10.47 13.37 19.44
CA MET A 100 9.12 13.17 19.94
C MET A 100 8.66 11.74 19.60
N SER A 101 9.05 10.77 20.42
CA SER A 101 8.31 9.53 20.58
C SER A 101 7.23 9.78 21.63
N SER A 102 5.98 9.90 21.21
CA SER A 102 4.86 9.95 22.14
C SER A 102 4.74 8.59 22.87
N PRO A 103 4.66 8.57 24.21
CA PRO A 103 3.99 7.49 24.93
C PRO A 103 2.59 7.31 24.31
N SER A 104 1.98 6.13 24.38
CA SER A 104 0.59 5.96 23.96
C SER A 104 -0.28 6.95 24.73
N SER A 105 -0.59 8.09 24.11
CA SER A 105 -1.49 9.08 24.67
C SER A 105 -2.82 8.39 24.92
N PRO A 106 -3.49 8.65 26.04
CA PRO A 106 -4.82 8.08 26.30
C PRO A 106 -5.71 8.33 25.08
N LEU A 107 -6.41 7.29 24.63
CA LEU A 107 -7.29 7.35 23.46
C LEU A 107 -8.28 8.51 23.65
N LYS A 108 -8.37 9.40 22.65
CA LYS A 108 -9.32 10.51 22.72
C LYS A 108 -10.74 9.97 22.67
N LYS A 109 -11.54 10.29 23.69
CA LYS A 109 -12.92 9.80 23.85
C LYS A 109 -13.99 10.68 23.21
N HIS A 110 -13.56 11.71 22.49
CA HIS A 110 -14.43 12.64 21.77
C HIS A 110 -13.76 13.17 20.49
N ALA A 111 -14.60 13.62 19.55
CA ALA A 111 -14.19 14.34 18.35
C ALA A 111 -13.73 15.77 18.67
N THR A 112 -12.97 16.37 17.75
CA THR A 112 -12.55 17.77 17.78
C THR A 112 -13.12 18.49 16.57
N ILE A 113 -13.60 19.72 16.75
CA ILE A 113 -14.08 20.57 15.65
C ILE A 113 -12.88 21.23 14.99
N VAL A 114 -12.87 21.24 13.66
CA VAL A 114 -11.93 21.99 12.83
C VAL A 114 -12.72 22.98 11.99
N ASN A 115 -12.32 24.25 12.03
CA ASN A 115 -12.98 25.33 11.29
C ASN A 115 -12.11 25.86 10.15
N LYS A 116 -12.76 26.67 9.30
CA LYS A 116 -12.08 27.47 8.28
C LYS A 116 -10.95 28.32 8.90
N GLY A 117 -9.80 28.39 8.23
CA GLY A 117 -8.65 29.18 8.68
C GLY A 117 -7.78 28.54 9.76
N GLU A 118 -8.03 27.28 10.14
CA GLU A 118 -7.21 26.56 11.15
C GLU A 118 -6.07 25.73 10.54
N PHE A 119 -5.84 25.80 9.23
CA PHE A 119 -4.73 25.09 8.58
C PHE A 119 -3.40 25.77 8.92
N GLU A 120 -2.48 25.01 9.52
CA GLU A 120 -1.11 25.45 9.81
C GLU A 120 -0.13 24.47 9.16
N SER A 121 0.68 24.94 8.21
CA SER A 121 1.56 24.10 7.40
C SER A 121 2.50 23.22 8.25
N GLU A 122 3.06 23.76 9.32
CA GLU A 122 3.94 23.08 10.28
C GLU A 122 3.29 21.91 11.02
N ARG A 123 1.94 21.87 11.10
CA ARG A 123 1.22 20.74 11.70
C ARG A 123 1.03 19.57 10.74
N HIS A 124 1.14 19.83 9.43
CA HIS A 124 0.68 18.92 8.39
C HIS A 124 1.77 18.48 7.41
N PHE A 125 2.94 19.13 7.42
CA PHE A 125 4.11 18.76 6.63
C PHE A 125 5.31 18.48 7.51
N TYR A 126 6.22 17.62 7.03
CA TYR A 126 7.52 17.48 7.68
C TYR A 126 8.30 18.79 7.58
N PRO A 127 9.08 19.19 8.61
CA PRO A 127 9.91 20.37 8.54
C PRO A 127 10.86 20.40 7.33
N ARG A 128 11.41 19.24 6.94
CA ARG A 128 12.23 19.11 5.72
C ARG A 128 11.46 19.47 4.44
N VAL A 129 10.16 19.20 4.38
CA VAL A 129 9.30 19.46 3.23
C VAL A 129 9.02 20.95 3.09
N LEU A 130 8.74 21.64 4.20
CA LEU A 130 8.52 23.10 4.19
C LEU A 130 9.75 23.89 3.76
N ASN A 131 10.94 23.32 3.96
CA ASN A 131 12.21 23.91 3.55
C ASN A 131 12.72 23.37 2.20
N ALA A 132 11.96 22.52 1.52
CA ALA A 132 12.38 21.88 0.28
C ALA A 132 11.85 22.63 -0.94
N THR A 133 12.73 22.86 -1.92
CA THR A 133 12.33 23.34 -3.25
C THR A 133 12.10 22.16 -4.18
N ILE A 134 10.89 22.07 -4.75
CA ILE A 134 10.52 21.03 -5.72
C ILE A 134 11.53 20.93 -6.88
N HIS A 135 11.82 19.69 -7.30
CA HIS A 135 12.67 19.46 -8.47
C HIS A 135 11.93 19.90 -9.76
N PRO A 136 12.56 20.68 -10.66
CA PRO A 136 11.88 21.21 -11.86
C PRO A 136 11.25 20.15 -12.77
N LEU A 137 11.92 19.00 -12.95
CA LEU A 137 11.37 17.88 -13.72
C LEU A 137 10.09 17.32 -13.10
N VAL A 138 10.04 17.19 -11.76
CA VAL A 138 8.87 16.67 -11.06
C VAL A 138 7.71 17.67 -11.12
N ALA A 139 8.00 18.96 -10.92
CA ALA A 139 7.01 20.02 -11.09
C ALA A 139 6.42 20.02 -12.51
N SER A 140 7.27 19.91 -13.53
CA SER A 140 6.85 19.83 -14.93
C SER A 140 6.01 18.58 -15.21
N PHE A 141 6.39 17.43 -14.67
CA PHE A 141 5.63 16.18 -14.79
C PHE A 141 4.21 16.30 -14.20
N LEU A 142 4.08 16.87 -12.99
CA LEU A 142 2.79 17.05 -12.33
C LEU A 142 1.84 17.99 -13.08
N GLN A 143 2.40 18.90 -13.90
CA GLN A 143 1.65 19.84 -14.75
C GLN A 143 1.55 19.36 -16.22
N LEU A 144 2.04 18.16 -16.54
CA LEU A 144 2.16 17.70 -17.92
C LEU A 144 0.79 17.46 -18.57
N GLY A 145 -0.16 16.89 -17.82
CA GLY A 145 -1.51 16.58 -18.29
C GLY A 145 -1.58 15.32 -19.16
N ASN A 146 -2.75 14.66 -19.17
CA ASN A 146 -2.92 13.34 -19.80
C ASN A 146 -2.65 13.36 -21.31
N GLU A 147 -2.99 14.42 -22.03
CA GLU A 147 -2.76 14.53 -23.48
C GLU A 147 -1.27 14.35 -23.83
N ARG A 148 -0.39 15.11 -23.16
CA ARG A 148 1.06 15.04 -23.39
C ARG A 148 1.68 13.74 -22.86
N ILE A 149 1.15 13.22 -21.74
CA ILE A 149 1.53 11.91 -21.20
C ILE A 149 1.23 10.81 -22.23
N ILE A 150 0.04 10.79 -22.81
CA ILE A 150 -0.38 9.81 -23.83
C ILE A 150 0.55 9.91 -25.03
N ALA A 151 0.73 11.10 -25.59
CA ALA A 151 1.58 11.31 -26.76
C ALA A 151 3.01 10.81 -26.55
N ARG A 152 3.61 11.11 -25.38
CA ARG A 152 4.97 10.66 -25.04
C ARG A 152 5.03 9.15 -24.83
N TYR A 153 4.08 8.59 -24.07
CA TYR A 153 4.08 7.17 -23.74
C TYR A 153 3.92 6.29 -24.98
N THR A 154 3.00 6.63 -25.88
CA THR A 154 2.75 5.86 -27.11
C THR A 154 3.87 6.02 -28.13
N HIS A 155 4.60 7.14 -28.14
CA HIS A 155 5.79 7.31 -28.97
C HIS A 155 6.92 6.36 -28.56
N LEU A 156 7.12 6.17 -27.24
CA LEU A 156 8.12 5.25 -26.70
C LEU A 156 7.67 3.78 -26.75
N ASN A 157 6.37 3.54 -26.96
CA ASN A 157 5.75 2.22 -26.96
C ASN A 157 4.81 2.07 -28.17
N PRO A 158 5.35 1.98 -29.40
CA PRO A 158 4.56 1.98 -30.63
C PRO A 158 3.58 0.80 -30.76
N GLN A 159 3.76 -0.25 -29.97
CA GLN A 159 2.85 -1.39 -29.88
C GLN A 159 1.53 -1.08 -29.15
N ILE A 160 1.46 0.05 -28.42
CA ILE A 160 0.29 0.39 -27.59
C ILE A 160 -0.82 1.01 -28.43
N LYS A 161 -2.04 0.50 -28.26
CA LYS A 161 -3.25 1.11 -28.84
C LYS A 161 -3.56 2.42 -28.12
N VAL A 162 -3.30 3.55 -28.80
CA VAL A 162 -3.47 4.91 -28.26
C VAL A 162 -4.86 5.13 -27.65
N GLN A 163 -5.92 4.72 -28.36
CA GLN A 163 -7.30 4.86 -27.89
C GLN A 163 -7.54 4.13 -26.57
N LYS A 164 -6.89 2.98 -26.36
CA LYS A 164 -7.04 2.26 -25.10
C LYS A 164 -6.37 2.97 -23.94
N LEU A 165 -5.22 3.61 -24.17
CA LEU A 165 -4.57 4.42 -23.15
C LEU A 165 -5.39 5.67 -22.82
N VAL A 166 -6.01 6.31 -23.82
CA VAL A 166 -6.96 7.43 -23.62
C VAL A 166 -8.10 6.97 -22.71
N GLU A 167 -8.76 5.85 -23.02
CA GLU A 167 -9.81 5.28 -22.17
C GLU A 167 -9.34 5.04 -20.73
N CYS A 168 -8.12 4.49 -20.56
CA CYS A 168 -7.59 4.22 -19.23
C CYS A 168 -7.35 5.50 -18.43
N LEU A 169 -6.74 6.53 -19.02
CA LEU A 169 -6.45 7.78 -18.31
C LEU A 169 -7.71 8.64 -18.10
N SER A 170 -8.74 8.47 -18.93
CA SER A 170 -10.05 9.11 -18.76
C SER A 170 -11.02 8.31 -17.88
N TYR A 171 -10.63 7.14 -17.37
CA TYR A 171 -11.49 6.30 -16.54
C TYR A 171 -11.89 7.02 -15.24
N GLN A 172 -13.16 6.84 -14.85
CA GLN A 172 -13.75 7.44 -13.65
C GLN A 172 -14.08 6.34 -12.64
N PRO A 173 -13.25 6.13 -11.59
CA PRO A 173 -13.49 5.10 -10.61
C PRO A 173 -14.80 5.29 -9.83
N LYS A 174 -15.58 4.21 -9.69
CA LYS A 174 -16.83 4.22 -8.90
C LYS A 174 -16.54 4.13 -7.40
N HIS A 175 -15.58 3.29 -7.00
CA HIS A 175 -15.31 2.97 -5.60
C HIS A 175 -13.91 3.41 -5.14
N PHE A 176 -12.95 3.56 -6.06
CA PHE A 176 -11.53 3.76 -5.73
C PHE A 176 -10.91 5.03 -6.36
N ARG A 177 -11.36 6.20 -5.89
CA ARG A 177 -11.05 7.51 -6.50
C ARG A 177 -9.70 8.12 -6.10
N TRP A 178 -9.16 7.72 -4.96
CA TRP A 178 -7.85 8.21 -4.49
C TRP A 178 -6.97 7.03 -4.08
N ALA A 179 -5.81 6.88 -4.71
CA ALA A 179 -4.97 5.70 -4.52
C ALA A 179 -3.50 6.07 -4.51
N GLY A 180 -2.69 5.20 -3.92
CA GLY A 180 -1.24 5.28 -4.02
C GLY A 180 -0.64 3.91 -4.29
N SER A 181 0.20 3.80 -5.31
CA SER A 181 0.92 2.56 -5.61
C SER A 181 2.38 2.70 -5.25
N ASP A 182 2.94 1.63 -4.71
CA ASP A 182 4.38 1.45 -4.54
C ASP A 182 4.92 0.75 -5.77
N LEU A 183 5.95 1.34 -6.37
CA LEU A 183 6.57 0.85 -7.58
C LEU A 183 8.06 0.63 -7.40
N PHE A 184 8.59 -0.34 -8.14
CA PHE A 184 10.02 -0.48 -8.36
C PHE A 184 10.37 -0.06 -9.79
N ASN A 185 11.44 0.72 -9.92
CA ASN A 185 12.14 0.86 -11.18
C ASN A 185 13.09 -0.33 -11.33
N VAL A 186 12.80 -1.18 -12.31
CA VAL A 186 13.52 -2.42 -12.55
C VAL A 186 14.12 -2.45 -13.94
N THR A 187 15.10 -3.33 -14.14
CA THR A 187 15.57 -3.71 -15.47
C THR A 187 15.41 -5.21 -15.68
N THR A 188 15.20 -5.61 -16.93
CA THR A 188 15.14 -7.01 -17.35
C THR A 188 16.50 -7.54 -17.74
N ALA A 189 16.59 -8.85 -18.03
CA ALA A 189 17.80 -9.46 -18.61
C ALA A 189 18.21 -8.85 -19.97
N SER A 190 17.27 -8.26 -20.73
CA SER A 190 17.56 -7.56 -21.98
C SER A 190 17.94 -6.09 -21.78
N GLY A 191 18.03 -5.61 -20.53
CA GLY A 191 18.36 -4.22 -20.21
C GLY A 191 17.18 -3.25 -20.32
N GLN A 192 15.94 -3.75 -20.46
CA GLN A 192 14.75 -2.91 -20.54
C GLN A 192 14.38 -2.37 -19.16
N ARG A 193 14.47 -1.05 -18.99
CA ARG A 193 13.98 -0.35 -17.79
C ARG A 193 12.47 -0.19 -17.81
N GLN A 194 11.83 -0.38 -16.66
CA GLN A 194 10.39 -0.20 -16.51
C GLN A 194 9.94 -0.11 -15.06
N MET A 195 8.75 0.47 -14.87
CA MET A 195 8.07 0.53 -13.57
C MET A 195 7.15 -0.68 -13.38
N ILE A 196 7.27 -1.36 -12.24
CA ILE A 196 6.37 -2.46 -11.86
C ILE A 196 5.68 -2.17 -10.53
N ILE A 197 4.44 -2.62 -10.38
CA ILE A 197 3.62 -2.48 -9.18
C ILE A 197 4.01 -3.51 -8.14
N VAL A 198 4.29 -3.04 -6.93
CA VAL A 198 4.56 -3.88 -5.75
C VAL A 198 3.30 -4.03 -4.90
N GLU A 199 2.61 -2.93 -4.65
CA GLU A 199 1.30 -2.87 -3.99
C GLU A 199 0.55 -1.59 -4.33
N THR A 200 -0.78 -1.60 -4.17
CA THR A 200 -1.66 -0.43 -4.31
C THR A 200 -2.47 -0.24 -3.03
N ASN A 201 -2.57 1.00 -2.56
CA ASN A 201 -3.08 1.38 -1.25
C ASN A 201 -4.32 2.27 -1.35
N SER A 202 -5.38 1.96 -0.58
CA SER A 202 -6.66 2.67 -0.61
C SER A 202 -6.78 3.90 0.31
N CYS A 203 -5.84 4.09 1.22
CA CYS A 203 -5.67 5.33 2.00
C CYS A 203 -4.16 5.58 2.09
N PRO A 204 -3.53 6.03 1.00
CA PRO A 204 -2.10 6.29 0.98
C PRO A 204 -1.74 7.47 1.88
N SER A 205 -0.54 7.44 2.43
CA SER A 205 0.12 8.62 3.05
C SER A 205 1.14 9.15 2.07
N GLY A 206 1.30 10.46 2.02
CA GLY A 206 2.36 11.08 1.23
C GLY A 206 2.35 12.60 1.18
N GLN A 207 1.23 13.26 1.46
CA GLN A 207 1.13 14.72 1.31
C GLN A 207 2.10 15.44 2.24
N LYS A 208 2.23 14.97 3.48
CA LYS A 208 3.22 15.47 4.44
C LYS A 208 4.69 15.33 4.00
N SER A 209 4.95 14.56 2.94
CA SER A 209 6.27 14.23 2.35
C SER A 209 6.50 14.86 0.98
N MET A 210 5.54 15.62 0.45
CA MET A 210 5.60 16.20 -0.89
C MET A 210 5.93 17.69 -0.81
N PRO A 211 7.06 18.17 -1.37
CA PRO A 211 7.33 19.60 -1.50
C PRO A 211 6.20 20.32 -2.24
N LEU A 212 5.89 21.54 -1.81
CA LEU A 212 4.88 22.36 -2.49
C LEU A 212 5.35 22.70 -3.92
N LEU A 213 4.40 22.71 -4.86
CA LEU A 213 4.67 23.14 -6.24
C LEU A 213 4.88 24.65 -6.32
N SER A 214 4.17 25.40 -5.47
CA SER A 214 4.29 26.84 -5.29
C SER A 214 4.16 27.16 -3.80
N GLU A 215 4.95 28.11 -3.30
CA GLU A 215 4.87 28.60 -1.92
C GLU A 215 3.53 29.28 -1.62
N THR A 216 2.82 29.75 -2.65
CA THR A 216 1.47 30.33 -2.52
C THR A 216 0.37 29.29 -2.36
N GLU A 217 0.66 28.01 -2.62
CA GLU A 217 -0.30 26.90 -2.50
C GLU A 217 -0.07 26.14 -1.20
N GLU A 218 -0.32 26.79 -0.06
CA GLU A 218 -0.02 26.26 1.28
C GLU A 218 -0.67 24.90 1.59
N PHE A 219 -1.84 24.61 0.99
CA PHE A 219 -2.53 23.33 1.19
C PHE A 219 -1.91 22.18 0.38
N GLY A 220 -1.08 22.48 -0.61
CA GLY A 220 -0.45 21.51 -1.50
C GLY A 220 -1.41 20.42 -2.00
N GLY A 221 -0.95 19.17 -1.97
CA GLY A 221 -1.75 18.05 -2.45
C GLY A 221 -2.95 17.66 -1.58
N TYR A 222 -3.08 18.18 -0.35
CA TYR A 222 -4.30 17.97 0.46
C TYR A 222 -5.53 18.53 -0.27
N ARG A 223 -5.42 19.77 -0.77
CA ARG A 223 -6.47 20.43 -1.56
C ARG A 223 -6.76 19.67 -2.84
N VAL A 224 -5.70 19.28 -3.56
CA VAL A 224 -5.82 18.54 -4.82
C VAL A 224 -6.61 17.24 -4.62
N VAL A 225 -6.33 16.47 -3.56
CA VAL A 225 -7.08 15.24 -3.28
C VAL A 225 -8.55 15.53 -3.01
N LEU A 226 -8.85 16.50 -2.15
CA LEU A 226 -10.23 16.80 -1.76
C LEU A 226 -11.05 17.33 -2.94
N GLU A 227 -10.51 18.29 -3.70
CA GLU A 227 -11.19 18.84 -4.88
C GLU A 227 -11.33 17.80 -6.00
N SER A 228 -10.36 16.89 -6.20
CA SER A 228 -10.51 15.84 -7.22
C SER A 228 -11.48 14.75 -6.82
N ALA A 229 -11.19 14.09 -5.69
CA ALA A 229 -11.75 12.79 -5.40
C ALA A 229 -12.99 12.91 -4.51
N PHE A 230 -13.05 13.95 -3.66
CA PHE A 230 -14.07 14.06 -2.63
C PHE A 230 -15.16 15.09 -2.94
N GLN A 231 -14.86 16.16 -3.67
CA GLN A 231 -15.81 17.24 -3.93
C GLN A 231 -17.13 16.76 -4.55
N GLU A 232 -17.06 15.92 -5.58
CA GLU A 232 -18.27 15.34 -6.19
C GLU A 232 -19.06 14.48 -5.20
N THR A 233 -18.36 13.82 -4.25
CA THR A 233 -18.99 13.07 -3.17
C THR A 233 -19.74 14.01 -2.22
N LEU A 234 -19.15 15.16 -1.89
CA LEU A 234 -19.80 16.18 -1.05
C LEU A 234 -21.05 16.76 -1.71
N GLU A 235 -20.99 17.06 -3.01
CA GLU A 235 -22.11 17.60 -3.79
C GLU A 235 -23.30 16.63 -3.85
N LYS A 236 -23.05 15.33 -3.78
CA LYS A 236 -24.09 14.27 -3.77
C LYS A 236 -24.58 13.89 -2.37
N ALA A 237 -23.91 14.35 -1.32
CA ALA A 237 -24.26 13.99 0.05
C ALA A 237 -25.60 14.63 0.46
N ASP A 238 -26.49 13.84 1.05
CA ASP A 238 -27.76 14.34 1.57
C ASP A 238 -27.51 15.30 2.75
N PRO A 239 -27.81 16.61 2.63
CA PRO A 239 -27.55 17.59 3.69
C PRO A 239 -28.31 17.28 4.98
N SER A 240 -29.44 16.57 4.89
CA SER A 240 -30.24 16.21 6.08
C SER A 240 -29.57 15.15 6.97
N LEU A 241 -28.51 14.48 6.48
CA LEU A 241 -27.75 13.49 7.24
C LEU A 241 -26.67 14.09 8.15
N GLY A 242 -26.54 15.42 8.18
CA GLY A 242 -25.74 16.14 9.18
C GLY A 242 -24.40 16.67 8.66
N ASP A 243 -23.36 16.58 9.48
CA ASP A 243 -22.10 17.30 9.30
C ASP A 243 -21.08 16.56 8.42
N LEU A 244 -19.88 17.11 8.29
CA LEU A 244 -18.72 16.50 7.65
C LEU A 244 -17.73 15.96 8.67
N ALA A 245 -17.04 14.87 8.35
CA ALA A 245 -16.00 14.32 9.22
C ALA A 245 -14.77 13.80 8.50
N VAL A 246 -13.64 13.81 9.20
CA VAL A 246 -12.44 13.05 8.91
C VAL A 246 -12.24 12.05 10.05
N ILE A 247 -12.27 10.76 9.72
CA ILE A 247 -12.01 9.67 10.67
C ILE A 247 -10.61 9.08 10.42
N CYS A 248 -9.85 8.79 11.47
CA CYS A 248 -8.52 8.19 11.33
C CYS A 248 -8.16 7.25 12.47
N ASP A 249 -7.27 6.28 12.22
CA ASP A 249 -6.75 5.39 13.27
C ASP A 249 -5.28 5.65 13.61
N LYS A 250 -4.60 6.50 12.84
CA LYS A 250 -3.21 6.90 13.04
C LYS A 250 -2.87 8.12 12.17
N ASN A 251 -1.61 8.57 12.29
CA ASN A 251 -1.02 9.58 11.41
C ASN A 251 -1.74 10.93 11.47
N TYR A 252 -1.85 11.48 12.68
CA TYR A 252 -2.46 12.79 12.95
C TYR A 252 -2.01 13.87 11.97
N MET A 253 -0.69 14.00 11.71
CA MET A 253 -0.12 15.00 10.79
C MET A 253 -0.82 15.00 9.43
N GLU A 254 -1.06 13.82 8.85
CA GLU A 254 -1.73 13.72 7.54
C GLU A 254 -3.24 13.87 7.66
N ALA A 255 -3.87 13.14 8.59
CA ALA A 255 -5.33 13.11 8.70
C ALA A 255 -5.90 14.49 9.11
N SER A 256 -5.23 15.21 10.00
CA SER A 256 -5.64 16.56 10.41
C SER A 256 -5.49 17.59 9.27
N GLY A 257 -4.51 17.41 8.38
CA GLY A 257 -4.37 18.27 7.20
C GLY A 257 -5.57 18.14 6.26
N TYR A 258 -6.08 16.92 6.06
CA TYR A 258 -7.33 16.72 5.33
C TYR A 258 -8.54 17.36 6.03
N ALA A 259 -8.62 17.32 7.35
CA ALA A 259 -9.73 17.94 8.09
C ALA A 259 -9.73 19.46 7.94
N ALA A 260 -8.56 20.09 8.12
CA ALA A 260 -8.39 21.54 8.00
C ALA A 260 -8.66 22.04 6.57
N VAL A 261 -8.13 21.36 5.55
CA VAL A 261 -8.41 21.75 4.16
C VAL A 261 -9.86 21.47 3.78
N LEU A 262 -10.47 20.39 4.29
CA LEU A 262 -11.89 20.13 4.08
C LEU A 262 -12.76 21.24 4.66
N ALA A 263 -12.45 21.74 5.87
CA ALA A 263 -13.15 22.87 6.47
C ALA A 263 -12.98 24.16 5.65
N GLU A 264 -11.80 24.39 5.09
CA GLU A 264 -11.52 25.54 4.23
C GLU A 264 -12.34 25.52 2.94
N ILE A 265 -12.33 24.39 2.20
CA ILE A 265 -13.00 24.31 0.89
C ILE A 265 -14.52 24.18 1.01
N SER A 266 -15.03 23.48 2.04
CA SER A 266 -16.47 23.33 2.27
C SER A 266 -17.09 24.55 2.92
N ARG A 267 -16.27 25.36 3.63
CA ARG A 267 -16.72 26.48 4.49
C ARG A 267 -17.69 26.01 5.58
N GLU A 268 -17.56 24.77 6.00
CA GLU A 268 -18.34 24.16 7.08
C GLU A 268 -17.42 23.71 8.20
N LYS A 269 -17.99 23.53 9.40
CA LYS A 269 -17.28 22.83 10.47
C LYS A 269 -17.03 21.37 10.03
N VAL A 270 -15.85 20.86 10.34
CA VAL A 270 -15.47 19.47 10.08
C VAL A 270 -15.07 18.82 11.38
N TRP A 271 -15.58 17.62 11.61
CA TRP A 271 -15.19 16.85 12.78
C TRP A 271 -13.96 16.00 12.50
N TYR A 272 -12.90 16.18 13.27
CA TYR A 272 -11.76 15.28 13.32
C TYR A 272 -11.93 14.28 14.46
N VAL A 273 -11.90 12.99 14.16
CA VAL A 273 -12.12 11.96 15.17
C VAL A 273 -11.21 10.75 14.97
N GLU A 274 -10.68 10.26 16.08
CA GLU A 274 -9.91 9.03 16.12
C GLU A 274 -10.83 7.81 16.23
N TYR A 275 -10.57 6.79 15.43
CA TYR A 275 -11.31 5.54 15.42
C TYR A 275 -10.33 4.38 15.39
N HIS A 276 -10.00 3.84 16.56
CA HIS A 276 -9.03 2.75 16.77
C HIS A 276 -9.70 1.38 16.85
N ILE A 277 -8.97 0.32 16.51
CA ILE A 277 -9.53 -1.04 16.41
C ILE A 277 -9.85 -1.66 17.77
N ASN A 278 -9.05 -1.34 18.79
CA ASN A 278 -9.19 -1.87 20.16
C ASN A 278 -9.73 -0.80 21.12
N ASP A 279 -10.59 0.08 20.62
CA ASP A 279 -11.27 1.06 21.46
C ASP A 279 -12.66 0.54 21.79
N ASP A 280 -12.87 0.14 23.04
CA ASP A 280 -14.14 -0.44 23.53
C ASP A 280 -15.25 0.62 23.63
N ASP A 281 -14.87 1.90 23.69
CA ASP A 281 -15.82 3.02 23.70
C ASP A 281 -15.31 4.13 22.75
N PRO A 282 -15.38 3.87 21.42
CA PRO A 282 -14.90 4.82 20.44
C PRO A 282 -15.89 5.99 20.33
N PRO A 283 -15.42 7.22 20.07
CA PRO A 283 -16.27 8.38 19.78
C PRO A 283 -16.94 8.30 18.39
N VAL A 284 -17.16 7.09 17.87
CA VAL A 284 -17.68 6.80 16.54
C VAL A 284 -18.62 5.61 16.63
N LYS A 285 -19.82 5.73 16.07
CA LYS A 285 -20.76 4.61 15.93
C LYS A 285 -21.50 4.66 14.60
N TRP A 286 -22.07 3.53 14.20
CA TRP A 286 -22.92 3.41 13.03
C TRP A 286 -24.33 3.04 13.46
N VAL A 287 -25.32 3.82 13.03
CA VAL A 287 -26.75 3.56 13.27
C VAL A 287 -27.48 3.69 11.95
N ASP A 288 -28.22 2.65 11.53
CA ASP A 288 -28.95 2.63 10.26
C ASP A 288 -28.12 3.05 9.03
N ARG A 289 -26.85 2.60 9.01
CA ARG A 289 -25.85 2.91 7.97
C ARG A 289 -25.40 4.38 7.92
N VAL A 290 -25.77 5.21 8.90
CA VAL A 290 -25.29 6.58 9.09
C VAL A 290 -24.19 6.59 10.16
N LEU A 291 -23.12 7.32 9.87
CA LEU A 291 -22.01 7.57 10.80
C LEU A 291 -22.44 8.62 11.82
N TYR A 292 -22.21 8.33 13.09
CA TYR A 292 -22.35 9.27 14.19
C TYR A 292 -21.03 9.40 14.93
N ILE A 293 -20.75 10.61 15.40
CA ILE A 293 -19.56 10.93 16.18
C ILE A 293 -19.95 11.56 17.52
N ARG A 294 -19.13 11.36 18.55
CA ARG A 294 -19.37 11.89 19.89
C ARG A 294 -18.50 13.12 20.15
N ASP A 295 -19.09 14.22 20.58
CA ASP A 295 -18.35 15.42 20.99
C ASP A 295 -17.90 15.36 22.47
N ALA A 296 -17.27 16.44 22.95
CA ALA A 296 -16.75 16.53 24.31
C ALA A 296 -17.86 16.57 25.39
N ASN A 297 -19.09 16.94 25.02
CA ASN A 297 -20.25 16.95 25.90
C ASN A 297 -20.98 15.58 25.93
N GLY A 298 -20.52 14.62 25.12
CA GLY A 298 -21.16 13.32 24.97
C GLY A 298 -22.32 13.29 23.97
N GLU A 299 -22.55 14.39 23.23
CA GLU A 299 -23.60 14.47 22.23
C GLU A 299 -23.18 13.78 20.93
N TRP A 300 -24.14 13.12 20.27
CA TRP A 300 -23.91 12.37 19.03
C TRP A 300 -24.39 13.16 17.82
N HIS A 301 -23.48 13.45 16.89
CA HIS A 301 -23.74 14.21 15.67
C HIS A 301 -23.71 13.27 14.46
N SER A 302 -24.73 13.31 13.60
CA SER A 302 -24.78 12.52 12.37
C SER A 302 -23.89 13.14 11.29
N ILE A 303 -23.30 12.30 10.44
CA ILE A 303 -22.36 12.71 9.39
C ILE A 303 -22.89 12.32 8.01
N ARG A 304 -23.02 13.28 7.10
CA ARG A 304 -23.48 13.03 5.72
C ARG A 304 -22.36 12.56 4.79
N ALA A 305 -21.15 13.04 4.99
CA ALA A 305 -19.99 12.65 4.20
C ALA A 305 -18.71 12.61 5.04
N CYS A 306 -17.87 11.60 4.77
CA CYS A 306 -16.71 11.29 5.56
C CYS A 306 -15.47 11.03 4.69
N PHE A 307 -14.42 11.79 4.94
CA PHE A 307 -13.09 11.46 4.44
C PHE A 307 -12.46 10.43 5.37
N ARG A 308 -12.24 9.21 4.87
CA ARG A 308 -11.73 8.10 5.69
C ARG A 308 -10.22 7.99 5.56
N TYR A 309 -9.56 8.13 6.70
CA TYR A 309 -8.15 7.80 6.91
C TYR A 309 -7.97 6.66 7.94
N VAL A 310 -8.93 5.73 8.02
CA VAL A 310 -8.81 4.51 8.84
C VAL A 310 -8.13 3.42 8.02
N THR A 311 -6.96 2.98 8.49
CA THR A 311 -6.04 2.15 7.71
C THR A 311 -5.95 0.70 8.18
N GLN A 312 -6.10 0.43 9.48
CA GLN A 312 -5.96 -0.90 10.06
C GLN A 312 -7.31 -1.61 10.11
N LYS A 313 -7.44 -2.66 9.30
CA LYS A 313 -8.64 -3.52 9.17
C LYS A 313 -9.95 -2.70 9.19
N PRO A 314 -10.11 -1.65 8.36
CA PRO A 314 -11.27 -0.75 8.44
C PRO A 314 -12.61 -1.46 8.27
N TRP A 315 -12.64 -2.60 7.56
CA TRP A 315 -13.83 -3.45 7.37
C TRP A 315 -14.36 -4.11 8.66
N SER A 316 -13.59 -4.14 9.75
CA SER A 316 -14.09 -4.66 11.03
C SER A 316 -15.03 -3.68 11.74
N ARG A 317 -15.08 -2.43 11.28
CA ARG A 317 -15.72 -1.31 11.99
C ARG A 317 -16.52 -0.36 11.12
N ILE A 318 -16.22 -0.30 9.82
CA ILE A 318 -16.95 0.53 8.85
C ILE A 318 -17.79 -0.40 7.95
N PRO A 319 -19.12 -0.21 7.88
CA PRO A 319 -19.99 -1.00 7.02
C PRO A 319 -19.60 -0.89 5.53
N LEU A 320 -19.87 -1.95 4.76
CA LEU A 320 -19.67 -1.94 3.31
C LEU A 320 -20.65 -1.01 2.59
N ASN A 321 -21.92 -1.02 3.05
CA ASN A 321 -22.99 -0.20 2.52
C ASN A 321 -23.33 0.87 3.55
N THR A 322 -23.08 2.14 3.20
CA THR A 322 -23.30 3.29 4.07
C THR A 322 -24.25 4.29 3.42
N ARG A 323 -25.07 4.98 4.23
CA ARG A 323 -25.82 6.17 3.80
C ARG A 323 -24.95 7.42 3.86
N THR A 324 -24.09 7.51 4.88
CA THR A 324 -22.97 8.46 4.88
C THR A 324 -22.08 8.14 3.70
N LEU A 325 -21.74 9.14 2.88
CA LEU A 325 -20.82 8.92 1.77
C LEU A 325 -19.37 8.88 2.27
N VAL A 326 -18.71 7.73 2.14
CA VAL A 326 -17.36 7.49 2.66
C VAL A 326 -16.36 7.38 1.50
N MET A 327 -15.28 8.17 1.56
CA MET A 327 -14.20 8.09 0.56
C MET A 327 -12.88 7.56 1.16
N ASN A 328 -12.22 6.56 0.55
CA ASN A 328 -12.78 5.61 -0.42
C ASN A 328 -13.72 4.62 0.29
N GLN A 329 -14.65 4.03 -0.46
CA GLN A 329 -15.53 2.99 0.07
C GLN A 329 -14.73 1.78 0.56
N ILE A 330 -15.24 1.07 1.57
CA ILE A 330 -14.54 -0.07 2.19
C ILE A 330 -14.27 -1.21 1.22
N ILE A 331 -15.13 -1.39 0.21
CA ILE A 331 -14.93 -2.40 -0.82
C ILE A 331 -13.57 -2.24 -1.53
N SER A 332 -13.09 -1.01 -1.73
CA SER A 332 -11.75 -0.76 -2.33
C SER A 332 -10.61 -1.37 -1.51
N CYS A 333 -10.74 -1.44 -0.19
CA CYS A 333 -9.78 -2.12 0.67
C CYS A 333 -9.78 -3.63 0.42
N LEU A 334 -10.98 -4.22 0.41
CA LEU A 334 -11.15 -5.66 0.25
C LEU A 334 -10.75 -6.13 -1.14
N ALA A 335 -11.13 -5.38 -2.19
CA ALA A 335 -10.92 -5.64 -3.61
C ALA A 335 -9.46 -5.61 -4.09
N GLY A 336 -8.54 -5.15 -3.24
CA GLY A 336 -7.11 -5.14 -3.56
C GLY A 336 -6.34 -4.00 -2.91
N GLY A 337 -6.99 -2.87 -2.60
CA GLY A 337 -6.34 -1.69 -2.05
C GLY A 337 -5.75 -1.87 -0.64
N ARG A 338 -6.07 -2.97 0.05
CA ARG A 338 -5.42 -3.45 1.30
C ARG A 338 -5.36 -4.98 1.38
N ASN A 339 -5.64 -5.68 0.29
CA ASN A 339 -5.70 -7.14 0.23
C ASN A 339 -4.81 -7.60 -0.92
N LYS A 340 -3.59 -8.04 -0.59
CA LYS A 340 -2.56 -8.35 -1.59
C LYS A 340 -2.97 -9.49 -2.52
N MET A 341 -3.69 -10.48 -1.99
CA MET A 341 -4.15 -11.62 -2.76
C MET A 341 -5.19 -11.20 -3.81
N LEU A 342 -6.17 -10.38 -3.40
CA LEU A 342 -7.21 -9.96 -4.33
C LEU A 342 -6.69 -8.91 -5.32
N ALA A 343 -5.70 -8.10 -4.93
CA ALA A 343 -5.00 -7.20 -5.86
C ALA A 343 -4.36 -7.99 -7.02
N ALA A 344 -3.62 -9.06 -6.72
CA ALA A 344 -3.00 -9.90 -7.76
C ALA A 344 -4.05 -10.46 -8.75
N ARG A 345 -5.20 -10.94 -8.24
CA ARG A 345 -6.31 -11.40 -9.08
C ARG A 345 -6.97 -10.28 -9.89
N ALA A 346 -7.13 -9.10 -9.30
CA ALA A 346 -7.65 -7.93 -10.00
C ALA A 346 -6.75 -7.56 -11.20
N TYR A 347 -5.43 -7.57 -11.00
CA TYR A 347 -4.46 -7.30 -12.05
C TYR A 347 -4.48 -8.37 -13.14
N GLU A 348 -4.56 -9.66 -12.79
CA GLU A 348 -4.69 -10.76 -13.76
C GLU A 348 -5.94 -10.61 -14.64
N PHE A 349 -7.10 -10.36 -14.04
CA PHE A 349 -8.35 -10.17 -14.79
C PHE A 349 -8.27 -8.96 -15.71
N TYR A 350 -7.74 -7.84 -15.23
CA TYR A 350 -7.63 -6.65 -16.07
C TYR A 350 -6.58 -6.81 -17.18
N ASN A 351 -5.48 -7.51 -16.92
CA ASN A 351 -4.49 -7.84 -17.95
C ASN A 351 -5.08 -8.72 -19.05
N ALA A 352 -5.97 -9.66 -18.71
CA ALA A 352 -6.70 -10.45 -19.70
C ALA A 352 -7.62 -9.57 -20.57
N GLU A 353 -8.29 -8.57 -19.99
CA GLU A 353 -9.07 -7.58 -20.74
C GLU A 353 -8.22 -6.66 -21.63
N LEU A 354 -6.94 -6.47 -21.28
CA LEU A 354 -6.00 -5.60 -21.99
C LEU A 354 -5.13 -6.32 -23.03
N SER A 355 -5.25 -7.64 -23.20
CA SER A 355 -4.31 -8.48 -23.96
C SER A 355 -3.93 -7.91 -25.33
N ASP A 356 -4.90 -7.34 -26.04
CA ASP A 356 -4.72 -6.88 -27.42
C ASP A 356 -4.32 -5.40 -27.50
N SER A 357 -4.12 -4.73 -26.38
CA SER A 357 -3.85 -3.27 -26.33
C SER A 357 -2.37 -2.92 -26.23
N GLY A 358 -1.51 -3.90 -25.90
CA GLY A 358 -0.12 -3.66 -25.53
C GLY A 358 0.09 -3.07 -24.13
N LEU A 359 -1.00 -2.81 -23.39
CA LEU A 359 -0.96 -2.39 -21.99
C LEU A 359 -1.08 -3.59 -21.06
N ALA A 360 -0.43 -3.50 -19.91
CA ALA A 360 -0.62 -4.42 -18.79
C ALA A 360 -0.22 -3.74 -17.48
N VAL A 361 -0.89 -4.13 -16.40
CA VAL A 361 -0.36 -3.97 -15.04
C VAL A 361 0.83 -4.92 -14.91
N ARG A 362 2.03 -4.35 -14.82
CA ARG A 362 3.27 -5.10 -14.66
C ARG A 362 3.54 -5.28 -13.18
N MET A 363 3.78 -6.52 -12.79
CA MET A 363 4.00 -6.92 -11.40
C MET A 363 4.99 -8.09 -11.36
N PRO A 364 5.70 -8.30 -10.24
CA PRO A 364 6.45 -9.52 -10.03
C PRO A 364 5.51 -10.76 -10.06
N GLU A 365 6.01 -11.90 -10.52
CA GLU A 365 5.24 -13.16 -10.53
C GLU A 365 4.76 -13.46 -9.10
N THR A 366 3.47 -13.73 -8.93
CA THR A 366 2.84 -13.82 -7.61
C THR A 366 1.96 -15.07 -7.55
N ILE A 367 2.31 -16.00 -6.66
CA ILE A 367 1.55 -17.22 -6.39
C ILE A 367 0.74 -17.02 -5.11
N ASN A 368 -0.58 -17.19 -5.22
CA ASN A 368 -1.53 -16.96 -4.15
C ASN A 368 -1.91 -18.28 -3.44
N ASN A 369 -2.47 -18.18 -2.23
CA ASN A 369 -3.03 -19.30 -1.46
C ASN A 369 -2.06 -20.44 -1.13
N VAL A 370 -0.77 -20.11 -0.96
CA VAL A 370 0.28 -21.07 -0.67
C VAL A 370 0.28 -21.42 0.82
N THR A 371 0.21 -22.71 1.16
CA THR A 371 0.40 -23.19 2.54
C THR A 371 1.86 -23.16 2.96
N LYS A 372 2.13 -23.09 4.26
CA LYS A 372 3.50 -23.10 4.80
C LYS A 372 4.34 -24.28 4.29
N SER A 373 3.73 -25.46 4.15
CA SER A 373 4.38 -26.68 3.63
C SER A 373 4.73 -26.63 2.13
N GLU A 374 4.03 -25.82 1.34
CA GLU A 374 4.29 -25.68 -0.10
C GLU A 374 5.38 -24.64 -0.41
N ILE A 375 5.74 -23.77 0.55
CA ILE A 375 6.71 -22.68 0.34
C ILE A 375 8.06 -23.17 -0.20
N PRO A 376 8.69 -24.23 0.34
CA PRO A 376 9.97 -24.71 -0.18
C PRO A 376 9.93 -25.11 -1.66
N LEU A 377 8.81 -25.68 -2.12
CA LEU A 377 8.62 -26.07 -3.52
C LEU A 377 8.59 -24.84 -4.43
N TRP A 378 7.80 -23.83 -4.07
CA TRP A 378 7.71 -22.59 -4.84
C TRP A 378 9.03 -21.82 -4.84
N LEU A 379 9.71 -21.74 -3.70
CA LEU A 379 11.02 -21.12 -3.59
C LEU A 379 12.03 -21.80 -4.53
N HIS A 380 12.06 -23.14 -4.55
CA HIS A 380 12.92 -23.90 -5.45
C HIS A 380 12.58 -23.61 -6.92
N SER A 381 11.28 -23.58 -7.28
CA SER A 381 10.84 -23.26 -8.64
C SER A 381 11.25 -21.85 -9.10
N MET A 382 11.40 -20.91 -8.15
CA MET A 382 11.85 -19.54 -8.39
C MET A 382 13.38 -19.37 -8.33
N GLY A 383 14.15 -20.47 -8.29
CA GLY A 383 15.61 -20.42 -8.26
C GLY A 383 16.21 -20.13 -6.87
N GLY A 384 15.46 -20.38 -5.79
CA GLY A 384 15.94 -20.30 -4.41
C GLY A 384 15.73 -18.95 -3.73
N HIS A 385 15.13 -17.97 -4.42
CA HIS A 385 14.85 -16.65 -3.88
C HIS A 385 13.38 -16.31 -4.05
N ALA A 386 12.76 -15.70 -3.03
CA ALA A 386 11.38 -15.22 -3.10
C ALA A 386 11.09 -14.20 -1.98
N VAL A 387 9.96 -13.51 -2.11
CA VAL A 387 9.35 -12.72 -1.05
C VAL A 387 8.07 -13.42 -0.60
N LEU A 388 7.98 -13.72 0.69
CA LEU A 388 6.79 -14.26 1.32
C LEU A 388 6.01 -13.10 1.93
N LYS A 389 4.69 -13.08 1.72
CA LYS A 389 3.82 -12.03 2.25
C LYS A 389 2.59 -12.62 2.90
N GLU A 390 2.26 -12.10 4.08
CA GLU A 390 0.93 -12.26 4.66
C GLU A 390 -0.09 -11.43 3.84
N PRO A 391 -1.24 -11.99 3.42
CA PRO A 391 -2.18 -11.31 2.52
C PRO A 391 -2.75 -9.98 3.04
N TYR A 392 -2.94 -9.87 4.36
CA TYR A 392 -3.68 -8.77 5.01
C TYR A 392 -2.80 -7.81 5.83
N SER A 393 -1.48 -8.05 5.87
CA SER A 393 -0.55 -7.23 6.63
C SER A 393 -0.14 -5.96 5.87
N ASN A 394 0.21 -4.90 6.60
CA ASN A 394 0.47 -3.56 6.05
C ASN A 394 1.81 -2.98 6.54
N ALA A 395 2.31 -1.94 5.86
CA ALA A 395 3.53 -1.20 6.24
C ALA A 395 4.78 -2.09 6.37
N GLY A 396 4.90 -3.11 5.52
CA GLY A 396 6.03 -4.05 5.54
C GLY A 396 5.98 -5.11 6.63
N GLN A 397 4.95 -5.11 7.47
CA GLN A 397 4.72 -6.20 8.41
C GLN A 397 4.28 -7.44 7.64
N GLY A 398 4.67 -8.63 8.13
CA GLY A 398 4.37 -9.90 7.46
C GLY A 398 4.99 -10.02 6.07
N VAL A 399 6.13 -9.35 5.81
CA VAL A 399 6.90 -9.48 4.56
C VAL A 399 8.27 -10.05 4.90
N TYR A 400 8.62 -11.16 4.26
CA TYR A 400 9.87 -11.88 4.50
C TYR A 400 10.60 -12.07 3.18
N THR A 401 11.83 -11.59 3.11
CA THR A 401 12.72 -11.82 1.98
C THR A 401 13.52 -13.08 2.26
N ILE A 402 13.46 -14.05 1.34
CA ILE A 402 14.17 -15.32 1.46
C ILE A 402 15.24 -15.35 0.38
N THR A 403 16.50 -15.26 0.78
CA THR A 403 17.67 -15.40 -0.10
C THR A 403 18.61 -16.51 0.36
N THR A 404 18.41 -17.05 1.56
CA THR A 404 19.23 -18.14 2.14
C THR A 404 18.37 -19.25 2.76
N PRO A 405 18.89 -20.49 2.87
CA PRO A 405 18.22 -21.56 3.61
C PRO A 405 17.94 -21.22 5.07
N GLN A 406 18.81 -20.43 5.70
CA GLN A 406 18.66 -20.01 7.10
C GLN A 406 17.45 -19.09 7.27
N GLU A 407 17.25 -18.13 6.37
CA GLU A 407 16.05 -17.28 6.38
C GLU A 407 14.77 -18.09 6.15
N LEU A 408 14.82 -19.08 5.24
CA LEU A 408 13.69 -19.99 5.03
C LEU A 408 13.38 -20.78 6.30
N GLN A 409 14.38 -21.40 6.92
CA GLN A 409 14.18 -22.18 8.13
C GLN A 409 13.65 -21.31 9.27
N HIS A 410 14.21 -20.11 9.45
CA HIS A 410 13.73 -19.16 10.45
C HIS A 410 12.25 -18.81 10.22
N PHE A 411 11.84 -18.58 8.97
CA PHE A 411 10.42 -18.35 8.64
C PHE A 411 9.56 -19.59 8.94
N LEU A 412 10.05 -20.79 8.62
CA LEU A 412 9.32 -22.05 8.87
C LEU A 412 9.21 -22.40 10.36
N ASP A 413 10.11 -21.92 11.19
CA ASP A 413 10.08 -22.17 12.64
C ASP A 413 9.20 -21.15 13.39
N GLN A 414 8.87 -20.03 12.75
CA GLN A 414 7.98 -19.02 13.34
C GLN A 414 6.52 -19.47 13.37
N ASP A 415 5.83 -19.10 14.46
CA ASP A 415 4.37 -19.15 14.53
C ASP A 415 3.77 -17.99 13.76
N HIS A 416 2.89 -18.32 12.81
CA HIS A 416 2.21 -17.34 11.97
C HIS A 416 0.72 -17.34 12.30
N HIS A 417 0.10 -16.17 12.32
CA HIS A 417 -1.33 -16.04 12.56
C HIS A 417 -2.18 -16.59 11.38
N TYR A 418 -1.61 -16.64 10.18
CA TYR A 418 -2.28 -17.09 8.96
C TYR A 418 -1.64 -18.38 8.42
N ASP A 419 -2.49 -19.27 7.90
CA ASP A 419 -2.07 -20.56 7.29
C ASP A 419 -1.76 -20.44 5.79
N LYS A 420 -2.06 -19.28 5.19
CA LYS A 420 -1.95 -19.01 3.76
C LYS A 420 -1.11 -17.78 3.50
N PHE A 421 -0.17 -17.93 2.58
CA PHE A 421 0.81 -16.92 2.19
C PHE A 421 0.73 -16.61 0.71
N ILE A 422 1.35 -15.50 0.35
CA ILE A 422 1.65 -15.12 -1.03
C ILE A 422 3.15 -15.33 -1.23
N VAL A 423 3.52 -16.10 -2.25
CA VAL A 423 4.91 -16.24 -2.69
C VAL A 423 5.09 -15.40 -3.93
N GLN A 424 5.93 -14.36 -3.85
CA GLN A 424 6.18 -13.44 -4.94
C GLN A 424 7.65 -13.51 -5.37
N SER A 425 7.92 -13.39 -6.66
CA SER A 425 9.27 -13.33 -7.19
C SER A 425 10.01 -12.12 -6.60
N LEU A 426 11.18 -12.38 -6.01
CA LEU A 426 12.07 -11.40 -5.42
C LEU A 426 12.78 -10.59 -6.52
N VAL A 427 12.70 -9.27 -6.37
CA VAL A 427 13.46 -8.30 -7.15
C VAL A 427 14.66 -7.88 -6.31
N GLY A 428 15.84 -8.34 -6.69
CA GLY A 428 17.10 -8.08 -5.99
C GLY A 428 18.17 -7.59 -6.96
N ASN A 429 19.40 -8.03 -6.75
CA ASN A 429 20.48 -7.86 -7.72
C ASN A 429 20.36 -8.88 -8.87
N ALA A 430 21.02 -8.60 -10.00
CA ALA A 430 21.12 -9.52 -11.14
C ALA A 430 21.58 -10.95 -10.76
N SER A 431 22.47 -11.06 -9.77
CA SER A 431 23.03 -12.33 -9.30
C SER A 431 22.11 -13.10 -8.34
N TRP A 432 21.10 -12.47 -7.73
CA TRP A 432 20.24 -13.11 -6.70
C TRP A 432 18.77 -12.65 -6.76
N SER A 433 18.24 -12.39 -7.95
CA SER A 433 16.79 -12.27 -8.19
C SER A 433 16.13 -13.61 -8.49
N SER A 434 14.82 -13.72 -8.24
CA SER A 434 14.04 -14.89 -8.62
C SER A 434 14.02 -15.13 -10.12
N MET A 435 13.94 -16.41 -10.49
CA MET A 435 13.66 -16.88 -11.84
C MET A 435 12.15 -16.99 -12.05
N THR A 436 11.62 -16.36 -13.09
CA THR A 436 10.21 -16.46 -13.46
C THR A 436 10.06 -16.90 -14.91
N ARG A 437 8.85 -17.34 -15.28
CA ARG A 437 8.54 -17.67 -16.69
C ARG A 437 8.70 -16.47 -17.63
N ALA A 438 8.42 -15.26 -17.13
CA ALA A 438 8.51 -14.01 -17.89
C ALA A 438 9.93 -13.39 -17.86
N GLY A 439 10.90 -14.05 -17.23
CA GLY A 439 12.28 -13.57 -17.10
C GLY A 439 12.64 -13.19 -15.66
N ARG A 440 13.56 -12.23 -15.50
CA ARG A 440 13.99 -11.75 -14.18
C ARG A 440 13.88 -10.22 -14.14
N PHE A 441 13.53 -9.71 -12.97
CA PHE A 441 13.60 -8.29 -12.66
C PHE A 441 14.74 -8.03 -11.68
N TYR A 442 15.48 -6.96 -11.92
CA TYR A 442 16.56 -6.50 -11.05
C TYR A 442 16.31 -5.05 -10.68
N HIS A 443 16.62 -4.66 -9.45
CA HIS A 443 16.54 -3.26 -9.07
C HIS A 443 17.53 -2.42 -9.86
N VAL A 444 17.06 -1.29 -10.41
CA VAL A 444 17.95 -0.23 -10.89
C VAL A 444 18.65 0.45 -9.71
N GLY A 445 17.88 0.72 -8.65
CA GLY A 445 18.36 1.37 -7.43
C GLY A 445 18.78 2.83 -7.63
N THR A 446 19.39 3.42 -6.61
CA THR A 446 19.94 4.77 -6.67
C THR A 446 21.15 4.86 -7.61
N ILE A 447 21.42 6.06 -8.10
CA ILE A 447 22.74 6.41 -8.64
C ILE A 447 23.80 6.06 -7.57
N PRO A 448 24.89 5.36 -7.94
CA PRO A 448 25.95 5.02 -6.99
C PRO A 448 26.50 6.26 -6.29
N ASN A 449 26.66 6.18 -4.97
CA ASN A 449 27.29 7.26 -4.21
C ASN A 449 28.83 7.25 -4.40
N ARG A 450 29.55 8.15 -3.70
CA ARG A 450 31.03 8.23 -3.78
C ARG A 450 31.78 6.97 -3.33
N ARG A 451 31.11 6.04 -2.64
CA ARG A 451 31.63 4.72 -2.26
C ARG A 451 31.20 3.62 -3.24
N ASN A 452 30.65 3.98 -4.40
CA ASN A 452 30.06 3.09 -5.38
C ASN A 452 28.90 2.23 -4.83
N HIS A 453 28.24 2.68 -3.78
CA HIS A 453 27.09 1.99 -3.23
C HIS A 453 25.81 2.43 -3.93
N THR A 454 25.06 1.45 -4.43
CA THR A 454 23.67 1.59 -4.87
C THR A 454 22.73 1.07 -3.80
N TYR A 455 21.60 1.74 -3.60
CA TYR A 455 20.58 1.35 -2.64
C TYR A 455 19.28 1.01 -3.38
N VAL A 456 18.52 0.06 -2.86
CA VAL A 456 17.14 -0.15 -3.32
C VAL A 456 16.29 1.04 -2.91
N THR A 457 15.46 1.48 -3.84
CA THR A 457 14.41 2.46 -3.62
C THR A 457 13.10 1.97 -4.19
N ASP A 458 12.02 2.38 -3.56
CA ASP A 458 10.71 2.41 -4.20
C ASP A 458 10.38 3.83 -4.69
N LEU A 459 9.32 3.92 -5.49
CA LEU A 459 8.62 5.16 -5.77
C LEU A 459 7.16 4.96 -5.37
N ARG A 460 6.65 5.79 -4.46
CA ARG A 460 5.21 5.90 -4.24
C ARG A 460 4.65 6.94 -5.19
N MET A 461 3.69 6.55 -6.01
CA MET A 461 2.91 7.43 -6.88
C MET A 461 1.47 7.46 -6.39
N MET A 462 0.96 8.66 -6.07
CA MET A 462 -0.43 8.86 -5.69
C MET A 462 -1.20 9.53 -6.82
N VAL A 463 -2.37 8.99 -7.11
CA VAL A 463 -3.28 9.49 -8.14
C VAL A 463 -4.66 9.75 -7.54
N THR A 464 -5.36 10.67 -8.18
CA THR A 464 -6.79 10.87 -7.97
C THR A 464 -7.49 10.85 -9.30
N ALA A 465 -8.78 10.57 -9.28
CA ALA A 465 -9.62 10.67 -10.46
C ALA A 465 -10.91 11.42 -10.16
N ASN A 466 -11.39 12.15 -11.16
CA ASN A 466 -12.66 12.84 -11.18
C ASN A 466 -13.30 12.67 -12.57
N LYS A 467 -14.32 13.47 -12.90
CA LYS A 467 -14.96 13.48 -14.22
C LYS A 467 -14.02 13.73 -15.41
N ASP A 468 -12.85 14.35 -15.18
CA ASP A 468 -11.85 14.65 -16.20
C ASP A 468 -10.80 13.52 -16.34
N GLY A 469 -10.95 12.43 -15.57
CA GLY A 469 -10.05 11.28 -15.54
C GLY A 469 -9.02 11.35 -14.43
N PHE A 470 -7.94 10.60 -14.58
CA PHE A 470 -6.85 10.54 -13.61
C PHE A 470 -5.94 11.77 -13.64
N ARG A 471 -5.32 12.08 -12.50
CA ARG A 471 -4.18 12.98 -12.37
C ARG A 471 -3.22 12.52 -11.27
N PRO A 472 -1.89 12.72 -11.42
CA PRO A 472 -0.94 12.51 -10.35
C PRO A 472 -1.07 13.63 -9.29
N VAL A 473 -0.83 13.31 -8.02
CA VAL A 473 -0.99 14.27 -6.91
C VAL A 473 0.21 14.35 -6.01
N CYS A 474 0.86 13.22 -5.72
CA CYS A 474 2.01 13.18 -4.83
C CYS A 474 2.96 12.06 -5.25
N LEU A 475 4.26 12.32 -5.13
CA LEU A 475 5.29 11.33 -5.28
C LEU A 475 6.32 11.48 -4.16
N TYR A 476 6.88 10.36 -3.72
CA TYR A 476 8.07 10.34 -2.88
C TYR A 476 8.71 8.96 -2.98
N SER A 477 9.96 8.84 -2.54
CA SER A 477 10.69 7.58 -2.54
C SER A 477 11.18 7.23 -1.15
N ARG A 478 11.32 5.94 -0.88
CA ARG A 478 11.97 5.44 0.34
C ARG A 478 13.15 4.58 -0.04
N ARG A 479 14.26 4.76 0.67
CA ARG A 479 15.50 4.01 0.45
C ARG A 479 15.66 2.90 1.47
N ALA A 480 16.25 1.77 1.08
CA ALA A 480 16.68 0.72 2.01
C ALA A 480 17.80 1.22 2.96
N ARG A 481 18.02 0.50 4.06
CA ARG A 481 18.99 0.89 5.09
C ARG A 481 20.42 0.64 4.66
N LYS A 482 20.68 -0.48 3.99
CA LYS A 482 22.01 -0.91 3.56
C LYS A 482 22.11 -0.93 2.02
N PRO A 483 23.32 -0.76 1.46
CA PRO A 483 23.56 -0.92 0.03
C PRO A 483 23.16 -2.30 -0.49
N LEU A 484 22.67 -2.36 -1.71
CA LEU A 484 22.39 -3.60 -2.44
C LEU A 484 23.72 -4.25 -2.86
N LEU A 485 23.98 -5.46 -2.36
CA LEU A 485 25.21 -6.18 -2.69
C LEU A 485 25.19 -6.79 -4.10
N GLY A 486 26.36 -6.85 -4.71
CA GLY A 486 26.62 -7.58 -5.95
C GLY A 486 26.54 -9.09 -5.72
N ASN A 487 27.14 -9.61 -4.66
CA ASN A 487 26.94 -11.00 -4.20
C ASN A 487 26.61 -11.01 -2.71
N LEU A 488 25.68 -11.88 -2.30
CA LEU A 488 25.29 -11.99 -0.89
C LEU A 488 26.46 -12.36 0.04
N GLN A 489 27.47 -13.05 -0.49
CA GLN A 489 28.66 -13.46 0.26
C GLN A 489 29.67 -12.32 0.50
N ASP A 490 29.52 -11.18 -0.19
CA ASP A 490 30.43 -10.04 -0.04
C ASP A 490 30.34 -9.43 1.38
N ASP A 491 29.19 -9.57 2.04
CA ASP A 491 28.99 -9.18 3.44
C ASP A 491 27.86 -10.03 4.07
N PRO A 492 28.19 -11.23 4.62
CA PRO A 492 27.20 -12.16 5.15
C PRO A 492 26.53 -11.67 6.44
N SER A 493 27.01 -10.57 7.03
CA SER A 493 26.38 -9.98 8.21
C SER A 493 25.10 -9.20 7.90
N ARG A 494 24.88 -8.87 6.61
CA ARG A 494 23.70 -8.12 6.17
C ARG A 494 22.56 -9.04 5.85
N THR A 495 21.39 -8.71 6.37
CA THR A 495 20.16 -9.41 6.01
C THR A 495 19.62 -8.94 4.67
N SER A 496 18.90 -9.81 3.95
CA SER A 496 18.23 -9.42 2.71
C SER A 496 17.24 -8.27 2.93
N TRP A 497 16.55 -8.25 4.08
CA TRP A 497 15.60 -7.20 4.43
C TRP A 497 16.26 -5.83 4.64
N GLU A 498 17.47 -5.75 5.18
CA GLU A 498 18.17 -4.47 5.30
C GLU A 498 18.53 -3.84 3.94
N MET A 499 18.68 -4.67 2.91
CA MET A 499 19.00 -4.24 1.54
C MET A 499 17.77 -3.98 0.68
N LEU A 500 16.65 -4.69 0.93
CA LEU A 500 15.43 -4.62 0.11
C LEU A 500 14.29 -3.84 0.78
N GLY A 501 14.23 -3.83 2.11
CA GLY A 501 13.15 -3.23 2.88
C GLY A 501 13.20 -1.71 2.87
N THR A 502 12.25 -1.07 2.19
CA THR A 502 12.16 0.40 2.09
C THR A 502 11.23 1.02 3.13
N ASN A 503 10.44 0.23 3.85
CA ASN A 503 9.50 0.74 4.87
C ASN A 503 10.20 1.62 5.90
N LEU A 504 9.60 2.76 6.24
CA LEU A 504 10.20 3.72 7.20
C LEU A 504 9.93 3.31 8.66
N SER A 505 8.87 2.55 8.92
CA SER A 505 8.52 2.07 10.25
C SER A 505 9.48 0.98 10.70
N VAL A 506 10.02 1.11 11.91
CA VAL A 506 10.93 0.14 12.51
C VAL A 506 10.38 -0.26 13.86
N LYS A 507 10.42 -1.56 14.16
CA LYS A 507 10.07 -2.09 15.47
C LYS A 507 11.33 -2.10 16.33
N GLY A 508 11.31 -1.36 17.44
CA GLY A 508 12.39 -1.31 18.42
C GLY A 508 12.50 -2.61 19.23
N PRO A 509 13.60 -2.81 19.96
CA PRO A 509 13.83 -4.00 20.81
C PRO A 509 12.77 -4.19 21.90
N ASP A 510 12.17 -3.09 22.36
CA ASP A 510 11.08 -3.03 23.34
C ASP A 510 9.69 -3.25 22.72
N GLY A 511 9.63 -3.59 21.43
CA GLY A 511 8.39 -3.76 20.68
C GLY A 511 7.71 -2.46 20.28
N ARG A 512 8.23 -1.28 20.68
CA ARG A 512 7.68 0.02 20.29
C ARG A 512 8.04 0.36 18.85
N TRP A 513 7.17 1.11 18.19
CA TRP A 513 7.39 1.52 16.81
C TRP A 513 8.06 2.89 16.75
N SER A 514 9.07 3.00 15.89
CA SER A 514 9.70 4.26 15.50
C SER A 514 9.64 4.43 13.98
N SER A 515 10.12 5.57 13.48
CA SER A 515 10.24 5.86 12.06
C SER A 515 11.65 6.36 11.75
N GLU A 516 12.18 6.02 10.57
CA GLU A 516 13.48 6.45 10.05
C GLU A 516 13.30 7.48 8.90
N PRO A 517 12.91 8.73 9.20
CA PRO A 517 12.60 9.75 8.19
C PRO A 517 13.81 10.18 7.35
N GLU A 518 15.04 9.89 7.76
CA GLU A 518 16.26 10.14 7.00
C GLU A 518 16.39 9.27 5.74
N ARG A 519 15.63 8.17 5.65
CA ARG A 519 15.55 7.33 4.44
C ARG A 519 14.44 7.75 3.48
N LEU A 520 13.62 8.74 3.87
CA LEU A 520 12.68 9.40 2.97
C LEU A 520 13.47 10.30 2.01
N LEU A 521 13.28 10.04 0.71
CA LEU A 521 13.82 10.82 -0.39
C LEU A 521 12.69 11.70 -0.95
N LEU A 522 12.83 13.00 -0.77
CA LEU A 522 11.86 13.98 -1.24
C LEU A 522 11.97 14.18 -2.75
N MET A 523 10.92 14.70 -3.37
CA MET A 523 10.93 15.12 -4.78
C MET A 523 11.54 16.52 -4.96
N ASP A 524 12.55 16.83 -4.14
CA ASP A 524 13.23 18.11 -4.11
C ASP A 524 14.50 18.10 -4.97
N ARG A 525 15.15 19.27 -5.10
CA ARG A 525 16.40 19.39 -5.86
C ARG A 525 17.57 18.54 -5.34
N LYS A 526 17.53 18.14 -4.07
CA LYS A 526 18.63 17.47 -3.37
C LYS A 526 18.54 15.95 -3.50
N ASP A 527 17.35 15.40 -3.32
CA ASP A 527 17.13 13.96 -3.19
C ASP A 527 16.74 13.32 -4.53
N PHE A 528 15.97 14.00 -5.38
CA PHE A 528 15.41 13.41 -6.61
C PHE A 528 16.50 12.85 -7.55
N ASN A 529 17.60 13.58 -7.75
CA ASN A 529 18.68 13.16 -8.65
C ASN A 529 19.38 11.87 -8.20
N GLN A 530 19.30 11.51 -6.92
CA GLN A 530 19.85 10.25 -6.42
C GLN A 530 19.07 9.03 -6.93
N LEU A 531 17.82 9.22 -7.37
CA LEU A 531 16.96 8.12 -7.84
C LEU A 531 17.27 7.68 -9.27
N GLY A 532 17.95 8.51 -10.08
CA GLY A 532 18.22 8.21 -11.49
C GLY A 532 16.96 8.11 -12.36
N LEU A 533 15.87 8.77 -11.94
CA LEU A 533 14.58 8.79 -12.66
C LEU A 533 14.49 10.00 -13.58
N GLY A 534 13.99 9.77 -14.79
CA GLY A 534 13.61 10.80 -15.75
C GLY A 534 12.10 10.96 -15.85
N VAL A 535 11.66 11.87 -16.73
CA VAL A 535 10.22 12.13 -16.97
C VAL A 535 9.51 10.89 -17.51
N ASP A 536 10.19 10.10 -18.35
CA ASP A 536 9.63 8.88 -18.93
C ASP A 536 9.38 7.80 -17.87
N ASP A 537 10.26 7.69 -16.86
CA ASP A 537 10.04 6.78 -15.72
C ASP A 537 8.83 7.23 -14.88
N LEU A 538 8.65 8.55 -14.69
CA LEU A 538 7.49 9.09 -13.95
C LEU A 538 6.17 8.90 -14.71
N ILE A 539 6.19 9.09 -16.03
CA ILE A 539 5.06 8.79 -16.93
C ILE A 539 4.71 7.31 -16.83
N ASP A 540 5.70 6.42 -16.94
CA ASP A 540 5.51 4.98 -16.84
C ASP A 540 4.95 4.57 -15.47
N ALA A 541 5.45 5.17 -14.38
CA ALA A 541 4.94 4.96 -13.03
C ALA A 541 3.48 5.40 -12.88
N TYR A 542 3.12 6.53 -13.47
CA TYR A 542 1.77 7.06 -13.45
C TYR A 542 0.80 6.16 -14.22
N VAL A 543 1.16 5.76 -15.45
CA VAL A 543 0.34 4.83 -16.25
C VAL A 543 0.14 3.51 -15.49
N GLN A 544 1.20 2.93 -14.93
CA GLN A 544 1.08 1.70 -14.13
C GLN A 544 0.18 1.88 -12.90
N THR A 545 0.27 3.02 -12.24
CA THR A 545 -0.59 3.36 -11.09
C THR A 545 -2.05 3.49 -11.52
N CYS A 546 -2.35 4.14 -12.65
CA CYS A 546 -3.71 4.21 -13.17
C CYS A 546 -4.26 2.82 -13.50
N LEU A 547 -3.47 1.98 -14.21
CA LEU A 547 -3.90 0.63 -14.57
C LEU A 547 -4.19 -0.25 -13.33
N SER A 548 -3.36 -0.15 -12.28
CA SER A 548 -3.58 -0.92 -11.04
C SER A 548 -4.84 -0.45 -10.30
N VAL A 549 -5.13 0.85 -10.31
CA VAL A 549 -6.36 1.40 -9.71
C VAL A 549 -7.59 0.96 -10.48
N ILE A 550 -7.57 1.01 -11.82
CA ILE A 550 -8.68 0.54 -12.66
C ILE A 550 -8.96 -0.94 -12.41
N ALA A 551 -7.92 -1.76 -12.33
CA ALA A 551 -8.06 -3.19 -12.04
C ALA A 551 -8.81 -3.43 -10.71
N ILE A 552 -8.40 -2.73 -9.65
CA ILE A 552 -9.02 -2.86 -8.32
C ILE A 552 -10.44 -2.28 -8.31
N ASP A 553 -10.69 -1.15 -8.97
CA ASP A 553 -12.02 -0.57 -9.08
C ASP A 553 -12.99 -1.50 -9.83
N LYS A 554 -12.53 -2.11 -10.93
CA LYS A 554 -13.28 -3.17 -11.62
C LYS A 554 -13.54 -4.39 -10.75
N MET A 555 -12.57 -4.77 -9.91
CA MET A 555 -12.79 -5.82 -8.91
C MET A 555 -13.83 -5.40 -7.86
N CYS A 556 -13.88 -4.13 -7.45
CA CYS A 556 -14.94 -3.64 -6.57
C CYS A 556 -16.32 -3.84 -7.21
N MET A 557 -16.47 -3.46 -8.47
CA MET A 557 -17.73 -3.61 -9.21
C MET A 557 -18.16 -5.06 -9.35
N ARG A 558 -17.22 -6.01 -9.47
CA ARG A 558 -17.52 -7.45 -9.52
C ARG A 558 -17.99 -8.02 -8.19
N LEU A 559 -17.50 -7.48 -7.07
CA LEU A 559 -17.81 -7.97 -5.73
C LEU A 559 -19.07 -7.33 -5.12
N MET A 560 -19.44 -6.15 -5.60
CA MET A 560 -20.68 -5.49 -5.18
C MET A 560 -21.85 -6.03 -6.00
N PRO A 561 -23.03 -6.24 -5.39
CA PRO A 561 -24.24 -6.54 -6.16
C PRO A 561 -24.54 -5.41 -7.15
N GLU A 562 -25.10 -5.73 -8.32
CA GLU A 562 -25.67 -4.73 -9.21
C GLU A 562 -26.77 -3.96 -8.44
N GLU A 563 -26.69 -2.62 -8.48
CA GLU A 563 -27.64 -1.73 -7.79
C GLU A 563 -29.02 -1.72 -8.45
#